data_AF-A0A068AZ44-F1
#
_entry.id   AF-A0A068AZ44-F1
#
_cell.length_a   1.000
_cell.length_b   1.000
_cell.length_c   1.000
_cell.angle_alpha   90.00
_cell.angle_beta   90.00
_cell.angle_gamma   90.00
#
_symmetry.space_group_name_H-M   'P 1'
#
loop_
_entity.id
_entity.type
_entity.pdbx_description
1 polymer ?
#
loop_
_entity_poly.entity_id
_entity_poly.type
_entity_poly.pdbx_seq_one_letter_code
_entity_poly.pdbx_strand_id
1 'polypeptide(L)'
;VTQADVGKSLSHLKIPGVGSLSQSTICRFESLTLSHNNMVALKPVLQAWLDEAEAAAKGRLSEKQSSCLSVVDKKRKRTSIAAPEKRSLEAYFTVQPRPSGEKISAIAEKLDLKKN
;
A
#
# COMPACT_ATOMS: atom_id res chain seq x y z
N VAL A 1 -8.28 13.53 -11.93
CA VAL A 1 -7.96 12.34 -11.10
C VAL A 1 -6.59 12.56 -10.49
N THR A 2 -6.43 12.41 -9.16
CA THR A 2 -5.12 12.50 -8.51
C THR A 2 -4.48 11.11 -8.39
N GLN A 3 -3.15 11.03 -8.26
CA GLN A 3 -2.42 9.76 -8.00
C GLN A 3 -2.93 9.01 -6.76
N ALA A 4 -3.39 9.74 -5.74
CA ALA A 4 -4.01 9.15 -4.56
C ALA A 4 -5.37 8.51 -4.88
N ASP A 5 -6.16 9.15 -5.75
CA ASP A 5 -7.46 8.62 -6.20
C ASP A 5 -7.27 7.37 -7.07
N VAL A 6 -6.27 7.38 -7.96
CA VAL A 6 -5.87 6.18 -8.73
C VAL A 6 -5.60 5.04 -7.77
N GLY A 7 -4.66 5.23 -6.82
CA GLY A 7 -4.28 4.20 -5.87
C GLY A 7 -5.43 3.63 -5.03
N LYS A 8 -6.40 4.47 -4.63
CA LYS A 8 -7.61 4.04 -3.91
C LYS A 8 -8.55 3.22 -4.79
N SER A 9 -8.83 3.72 -5.99
CA SER A 9 -9.79 3.11 -6.92
C SER A 9 -9.33 1.75 -7.46
N LEU A 10 -8.03 1.44 -7.44
CA LEU A 10 -7.53 0.10 -7.77
C LEU A 10 -8.13 -1.03 -6.94
N SER A 11 -8.52 -0.74 -5.69
CA SER A 11 -9.19 -1.72 -4.85
C SER A 11 -10.59 -2.11 -5.36
N HIS A 12 -11.18 -1.30 -6.27
CA HIS A 12 -12.50 -1.53 -6.84
C HIS A 12 -12.49 -2.52 -8.01
N LEU A 13 -11.34 -2.76 -8.64
CA LEU A 13 -11.23 -3.63 -9.83
C LEU A 13 -11.43 -5.12 -9.53
N LYS A 14 -11.64 -5.50 -8.26
CA LYS A 14 -11.85 -6.88 -7.79
C LYS A 14 -10.80 -7.88 -8.31
N ILE A 15 -9.60 -7.42 -8.65
CA ILE A 15 -8.49 -8.27 -9.08
C ILE A 15 -7.96 -9.01 -7.85
N PRO A 16 -7.94 -10.36 -7.83
CA PRO A 16 -7.42 -11.12 -6.71
C PRO A 16 -5.99 -10.71 -6.34
N GLY A 17 -5.75 -10.45 -5.05
CA GLY A 17 -4.43 -10.05 -4.54
C GLY A 17 -4.04 -8.59 -4.76
N VAL A 18 -4.86 -7.79 -5.46
CA VAL A 18 -4.61 -6.36 -5.65
C VAL A 18 -5.40 -5.55 -4.62
N GLY A 19 -4.68 -4.88 -3.72
CA GLY A 19 -5.23 -3.93 -2.75
C GLY A 19 -5.09 -2.47 -3.22
N SER A 20 -5.44 -1.52 -2.35
CA SER A 20 -5.17 -0.11 -2.62
C SER A 20 -3.66 0.17 -2.65
N LEU A 21 -3.23 0.99 -3.60
CA LEU A 21 -1.85 1.47 -3.70
C LEU A 21 -1.72 2.86 -3.09
N SER A 22 -0.52 3.19 -2.61
CA SER A 22 -0.23 4.52 -2.08
C SER A 22 0.05 5.52 -3.21
N GLN A 23 -0.20 6.82 -2.97
CA GLN A 23 0.19 7.87 -3.91
C GLN A 23 1.68 7.80 -4.28
N SER A 24 2.55 7.54 -3.30
CA SER A 24 3.98 7.35 -3.55
C SER A 24 4.27 6.18 -4.49
N THR A 25 3.50 5.08 -4.42
CA THR A 25 3.62 3.95 -5.34
C THR A 25 3.28 4.36 -6.78
N ILE A 26 2.16 5.08 -6.96
CA ILE A 26 1.72 5.56 -8.28
C ILE A 26 2.74 6.55 -8.85
N CYS A 27 3.18 7.52 -8.06
CA CYS A 27 4.21 8.50 -8.45
C CYS A 27 5.50 7.82 -8.93
N ARG A 28 5.99 6.81 -8.19
CA ARG A 28 7.20 6.08 -8.57
C ARG A 28 7.02 5.23 -9.83
N PHE A 29 5.82 4.72 -10.08
CA PHE A 29 5.50 4.02 -11.32
C PHE A 29 5.58 4.99 -12.51
N GLU A 30 4.90 6.14 -12.43
CA GLU A 30 4.90 7.17 -13.47
C GLU A 30 6.30 7.74 -13.74
N SER A 31 7.09 7.94 -12.68
CA SER A 31 8.45 8.50 -12.79
C SER A 31 9.52 7.46 -13.15
N LEU A 32 9.14 6.20 -13.42
CA LEU A 32 10.04 5.10 -13.72
C LEU A 32 11.08 4.74 -12.61
N THR A 33 10.74 4.94 -11.33
CA THR A 33 11.67 4.75 -10.18
C THR A 33 11.40 3.50 -9.34
N LEU A 34 10.57 2.58 -9.83
CA LEU A 34 10.43 1.23 -9.27
C LEU A 34 11.40 0.26 -9.97
N SER A 35 11.69 -0.88 -9.33
CA SER A 35 12.45 -1.95 -9.96
C SER A 35 11.70 -2.52 -11.17
N HIS A 36 12.44 -3.13 -12.11
CA HIS A 36 11.85 -3.74 -13.30
C HIS A 36 10.71 -4.72 -12.96
N ASN A 37 10.93 -5.63 -12.01
CA ASN A 37 9.90 -6.60 -11.60
C ASN A 37 8.64 -5.92 -11.05
N ASN A 38 8.80 -4.85 -10.26
CA ASN A 38 7.65 -4.10 -9.74
C ASN A 38 6.90 -3.37 -10.86
N MET A 39 7.61 -2.82 -11.85
CA MET A 39 6.98 -2.20 -13.01
C MET A 39 6.16 -3.22 -13.81
N VAL A 40 6.75 -4.37 -14.12
CA VAL A 40 6.09 -5.44 -14.88
C VAL A 40 4.86 -5.96 -14.14
N ALA A 41 4.93 -6.09 -12.81
CA ALA A 41 3.79 -6.52 -12.00
C ALA A 41 2.67 -5.47 -11.92
N LEU A 42 3.01 -4.18 -11.86
CA LEU A 42 2.03 -3.10 -11.73
C LEU A 42 1.39 -2.70 -13.06
N LYS A 43 2.09 -2.87 -14.18
CA LYS A 43 1.60 -2.49 -15.51
C LYS A 43 0.22 -3.09 -15.85
N PRO A 44 -0.03 -4.41 -15.74
CA PRO A 44 -1.35 -4.97 -16.06
C PRO A 44 -2.45 -4.47 -15.11
N VAL A 45 -2.12 -4.20 -13.84
CA VAL A 45 -3.08 -3.68 -12.85
C VAL A 45 -3.52 -2.25 -13.20
N LEU A 46 -2.55 -1.38 -13.52
CA LEU A 46 -2.82 0.01 -13.88
C LEU A 46 -3.45 0.12 -15.28
N GLN A 47 -3.17 -0.82 -16.19
CA GLN A 47 -3.84 -0.87 -17.48
C GLN A 47 -5.32 -1.25 -17.32
N ALA A 48 -5.63 -2.31 -16.57
CA ALA A 48 -7.02 -2.70 -16.31
C ALA A 48 -7.82 -1.58 -15.63
N TRP A 49 -7.17 -0.81 -14.76
CA TRP A 49 -7.76 0.39 -14.19
C TRP A 49 -8.09 1.45 -15.24
N LEU A 50 -7.15 1.72 -16.13
CA LEU A 50 -7.29 2.73 -17.17
C LEU A 50 -8.44 2.37 -18.11
N ASP A 51 -8.52 1.11 -18.53
CA ASP A 51 -9.55 0.60 -19.42
C ASP A 51 -10.96 0.77 -18.81
N GLU A 52 -11.13 0.44 -17.52
CA GLU A 52 -12.40 0.62 -16.78
C GLU A 52 -12.74 2.11 -16.61
N ALA A 53 -11.75 2.94 -16.29
CA ALA A 53 -11.94 4.38 -16.13
C ALA A 53 -12.37 5.04 -17.45
N GLU A 54 -11.78 4.62 -18.57
CA GLU A 54 -12.15 5.09 -19.92
C GLU A 54 -13.53 4.60 -20.35
N ALA A 55 -13.88 3.33 -20.06
CA ALA A 55 -15.21 2.78 -20.32
C ALA A 55 -16.29 3.53 -19.53
N ALA A 56 -16.04 3.79 -18.24
CA ALA A 56 -16.93 4.57 -17.39
C ALA A 56 -17.05 6.03 -17.87
N ALA A 57 -15.98 6.64 -18.36
CA ALA A 57 -16.02 7.99 -18.91
C ALA A 57 -16.85 8.07 -20.20
N LYS A 58 -16.72 7.06 -21.08
CA LYS A 58 -17.55 6.94 -22.31
C LYS A 58 -19.03 6.73 -21.99
N GLY A 59 -19.35 5.93 -20.97
CA GLY A 59 -20.73 5.71 -20.50
C GLY A 59 -21.37 6.95 -19.85
N ARG A 60 -20.59 7.76 -19.12
CA ARG A 60 -21.06 9.00 -18.46
C ARG A 60 -21.38 10.15 -19.42
N LEU A 61 -20.99 10.07 -20.69
CA LEU A 61 -21.49 11.00 -21.72
C LEU A 61 -23.00 10.80 -22.00
N SER A 62 -23.58 9.66 -21.59
CA SER A 62 -25.01 9.36 -21.71
C SER A 62 -25.84 9.75 -20.49
N GLU A 63 -25.28 9.73 -19.27
CA GLU A 63 -26.01 10.10 -18.04
C GLU A 63 -25.10 10.85 -17.07
N LYS A 64 -25.42 12.14 -16.86
CA LYS A 64 -24.86 12.96 -15.79
C LYS A 64 -25.22 12.33 -14.45
N GLN A 65 -24.28 11.67 -13.78
CA GLN A 65 -24.20 11.78 -12.32
C GLN A 65 -22.84 11.39 -11.73
N SER A 66 -22.35 12.33 -10.92
CA SER A 66 -21.30 12.20 -9.94
C SER A 66 -21.73 11.26 -8.82
N SER A 67 -20.96 10.20 -8.59
CA SER A 67 -20.93 9.55 -7.27
C SER A 67 -19.49 9.16 -6.93
N CYS A 68 -18.97 9.89 -5.95
CA CYS A 68 -17.80 9.53 -5.18
C CYS A 68 -18.19 8.29 -4.36
N LEU A 69 -17.78 7.10 -4.80
CA LEU A 69 -18.02 5.87 -4.06
C LEU A 69 -16.94 5.71 -2.99
N SER A 70 -17.34 5.98 -1.75
CA SER A 70 -16.62 5.70 -0.52
C SER A 70 -16.70 4.21 -0.12
N VAL A 71 -15.73 3.75 0.69
CA VAL A 71 -15.71 2.51 1.53
C VAL A 71 -15.08 1.26 0.83
N VAL A 72 -14.15 0.42 1.33
CA VAL A 72 -13.32 0.22 2.56
C VAL A 72 -11.85 0.07 2.12
N ASP A 73 -10.92 0.82 2.75
CA ASP A 73 -9.48 0.72 2.49
C ASP A 73 -8.88 -0.61 3.00
N LYS A 74 -8.68 -1.59 2.11
CA LYS A 74 -7.79 -2.75 2.35
C LYS A 74 -6.33 -2.39 2.07
N LYS A 75 -5.88 -1.24 2.58
CA LYS A 75 -4.49 -0.82 2.48
C LYS A 75 -3.66 -1.61 3.48
N ARG A 76 -2.49 -2.10 3.06
CA ARG A 76 -1.45 -2.55 4.02
C ARG A 76 -1.10 -1.36 4.93
N LYS A 77 -1.43 -1.46 6.21
CA LYS A 77 -1.10 -0.44 7.21
C LYS A 77 0.38 -0.55 7.57
N ARG A 78 1.11 0.57 7.49
CA ARG A 78 2.48 0.67 8.00
C ARG A 78 2.40 0.97 9.50
N THR A 79 3.03 0.15 10.33
CA THR A 79 3.18 0.45 11.77
C THR A 79 4.18 1.59 11.94
N SER A 80 3.77 2.65 12.63
CA SER A 80 4.69 3.71 13.06
C SER A 80 5.28 3.31 14.40
N ILE A 81 6.60 3.26 14.49
CA ILE A 81 7.33 2.99 15.74
C ILE A 81 7.79 4.35 16.28
N ALA A 82 7.43 4.70 17.51
CA ALA A 82 7.83 5.97 18.09
C ALA A 82 9.32 5.95 18.51
N ALA A 83 9.84 7.15 18.80
CA ALA A 83 11.26 7.34 19.06
C ALA A 83 11.84 6.50 20.23
N PRO A 84 11.15 6.33 21.38
CA PRO A 84 11.71 5.54 22.49
C PRO A 84 11.76 4.04 22.17
N GLU A 85 10.76 3.50 21.49
CA GLU A 85 10.71 2.10 21.06
C GLU A 85 11.79 1.84 20.01
N LYS A 86 11.96 2.75 19.04
CA LYS A 86 13.04 2.67 18.04
C LYS A 86 14.41 2.59 18.71
N ARG A 87 14.71 3.50 19.67
CA ARG A 87 16.00 3.50 20.39
C ARG A 87 16.22 2.19 21.15
N SER A 88 15.16 1.66 21.76
CA SER A 88 15.22 0.37 22.47
C SER A 88 15.53 -0.79 21.51
N LEU A 89 14.88 -0.82 20.33
CA LEU A 89 15.13 -1.82 19.29
C LEU A 89 16.57 -1.73 18.74
N GLU A 90 17.08 -0.52 18.53
CA GLU A 90 18.47 -0.29 18.12
C GLU A 90 19.47 -0.83 19.16
N ALA A 91 19.22 -0.60 20.46
CA ALA A 91 20.05 -1.13 21.54
C ALA A 91 20.03 -2.68 21.58
N TYR A 92 18.86 -3.31 21.42
CA TYR A 92 18.77 -4.77 21.33
C TYR A 92 19.53 -5.32 20.11
N PHE A 93 19.48 -4.61 18.97
CA PHE A 93 20.18 -5.00 17.76
C PHE A 93 21.70 -4.94 17.92
N THR A 94 22.24 -3.93 18.60
CA THR A 94 23.69 -3.82 18.89
C THR A 94 24.20 -5.01 19.70
N VAL A 95 23.39 -5.53 20.63
CA VAL A 95 23.77 -6.70 21.45
C VAL A 95 23.65 -8.01 20.67
N GLN A 96 22.55 -8.21 19.95
CA GLN A 96 22.29 -9.41 19.16
C GLN A 96 21.57 -9.03 17.86
N PRO A 97 22.30 -8.90 16.74
CA PRO A 97 21.70 -8.54 15.45
C PRO A 97 20.71 -9.58 14.90
N ARG A 98 20.83 -10.83 15.38
CA ARG A 98 19.97 -11.97 14.99
C ARG A 98 19.33 -12.61 16.23
N PRO A 99 18.33 -11.97 16.85
CA PRO A 99 17.65 -12.55 18.00
C PRO A 99 16.87 -13.81 17.61
N SER A 100 16.73 -14.76 18.54
CA SER A 100 15.87 -15.93 18.36
C SER A 100 14.38 -15.52 18.37
N GLY A 101 13.50 -16.40 17.89
CA GLY A 101 12.05 -16.13 17.90
C GLY A 101 11.49 -15.85 19.30
N GLU A 102 12.02 -16.52 20.32
CA GLU A 102 11.67 -16.27 21.73
C GLU A 102 12.08 -14.87 22.17
N LYS A 103 13.33 -14.47 21.87
CA LYS A 103 13.83 -13.12 22.18
C LYS A 103 13.04 -12.03 21.46
N ILE A 104 12.67 -12.26 20.19
CA ILE A 104 11.81 -11.34 19.44
C ILE A 104 10.45 -11.16 20.14
N SER A 105 9.86 -12.26 20.63
CA SER A 105 8.56 -12.22 21.29
C SER A 105 8.62 -11.48 22.63
N ALA A 106 9.67 -11.71 23.43
CA ALA A 106 9.90 -10.98 24.67
C ALA A 106 10.14 -9.47 24.46
N ILE A 107 10.88 -9.09 23.42
CA ILE A 107 11.08 -7.68 23.06
C ILE A 107 9.77 -7.04 22.62
N ALA A 108 8.95 -7.75 21.83
CA ALA A 108 7.66 -7.27 21.37
C ALA A 108 6.69 -7.02 22.54
N GLU A 109 6.63 -7.93 23.51
CA GLU A 109 5.82 -7.78 24.73
C GLU A 109 6.28 -6.58 25.57
N LYS A 110 7.60 -6.45 25.79
CA LYS A 110 8.16 -5.35 26.59
C LYS A 110 7.94 -3.97 25.97
N LEU A 111 7.85 -3.89 24.64
CA LEU A 111 7.64 -2.64 23.89
C LEU A 111 6.17 -2.44 23.46
N ASP A 112 5.25 -3.32 23.87
CA ASP A 112 3.84 -3.34 23.45
C ASP A 112 3.65 -3.26 21.92
N LEU A 113 4.49 -4.00 21.19
CA LEU A 113 4.47 -4.07 19.72
C LEU A 113 3.80 -5.37 19.25
N LYS A 114 2.82 -5.26 18.35
CA LYS A 114 2.21 -6.44 17.73
C LYS A 114 3.18 -7.13 16.77
N LYS A 115 3.38 -8.44 16.97
CA LYS A 115 3.98 -9.32 15.98
C LYS A 115 2.99 -9.49 14.83
N ASN A 116 3.38 -9.05 13.63
CA ASN A 116 2.63 -9.30 12.39
C ASN A 116 3.15 -10.56 11.71
#